data_AF-A0A6I0ZDY9-F1
#
_entry.id   AF-A0A6I0ZDY9-F1
#
_cell.length_a   1.000
_cell.length_b   1.000
_cell.length_c   1.000
_cell.angle_alpha   90.00
_cell.angle_beta   90.00
_cell.angle_gamma   90.00
#
_symmetry.space_group_name_H-M   'P 1'
#
loop_
_entity.id
_entity.type
_entity.pdbx_description
1 polymer ?
#
loop_
_entity_poly.entity_id
_entity_poly.type
_entity_poly.pdbx_seq_one_letter_code
_entity_poly.pdbx_strand_id
1 'polypeptide(L)'
;MNLINTRESQFELLRIVAIFMVLIHHSLAVADTFGYTGHYTLNEGITGVLLNSAVIIGVNLFVLITGWFGVSDKKIFRKILFLLIEVTCYSGIAYLIASLFNVTRFSIPDFVHAIDFTWNWFIVCYIMLLFSIPLLNKLIRTNKIISLPLFRCKNINIDECTLFILLLTVLNVVFGWGVKIQ
;
A
#
# COMPACT_ATOMS: atom_id res chain seq x y z
N MET A 1 0.63 30.86 -1.98
CA MET A 1 0.63 30.26 -3.33
C MET A 1 -0.74 29.66 -3.55
N ASN A 2 -1.61 30.36 -4.30
CA ASN A 2 -2.93 29.84 -4.66
C ASN A 2 -2.73 28.75 -5.71
N LEU A 3 -2.63 27.50 -5.25
CA LEU A 3 -2.57 26.35 -6.14
C LEU A 3 -3.96 26.12 -6.70
N ILE A 4 -4.15 26.51 -7.95
CA ILE A 4 -5.27 26.03 -8.76
C ILE A 4 -5.15 24.50 -8.75
N ASN A 5 -6.13 23.80 -8.17
CA ASN A 5 -6.17 22.33 -8.16
C ASN A 5 -6.46 21.84 -9.58
N THR A 6 -5.47 21.88 -10.47
CA THR A 6 -5.58 21.26 -11.79
C THR A 6 -5.53 19.75 -11.61
N ARG A 7 -6.58 19.06 -12.07
CA ARG A 7 -6.58 17.59 -12.10
C ARG A 7 -5.61 17.13 -13.18
N GLU A 8 -4.58 16.41 -12.78
CA GLU A 8 -3.63 15.80 -13.71
C GLU A 8 -4.12 14.42 -14.17
N SER A 9 -4.79 14.37 -15.31
CA SER A 9 -5.40 13.13 -15.85
C SER A 9 -4.39 12.00 -16.07
N GLN A 10 -3.13 12.32 -16.37
CA GLN A 10 -2.05 11.34 -16.54
C GLN A 10 -1.78 10.54 -15.26
N PHE A 11 -1.77 11.21 -14.11
CA PHE A 11 -1.53 10.57 -12.82
C PHE A 11 -2.75 9.79 -12.31
N GLU A 12 -3.96 10.25 -12.63
CA GLU A 12 -5.18 9.48 -12.33
C GLU A 12 -5.24 8.19 -13.16
N LEU A 13 -4.86 8.24 -14.45
CA LEU A 13 -4.70 7.04 -15.27
C LEU A 13 -3.63 6.11 -14.70
N LEU A 14 -2.48 6.67 -14.30
CA LEU A 14 -1.40 5.89 -13.70
C LEU A 14 -1.83 5.21 -12.39
N ARG A 15 -2.67 5.87 -11.58
CA ARG A 15 -3.25 5.27 -10.37
C ARG A 15 -4.15 4.08 -10.70
N ILE A 16 -4.98 4.19 -11.74
CA ILE A 16 -5.83 3.09 -12.20
C ILE A 16 -4.98 1.92 -12.68
N VAL A 17 -3.94 2.17 -13.48
CA VAL A 17 -2.98 1.14 -13.91
C VAL A 17 -2.30 0.47 -12.72
N ALA A 18 -1.88 1.25 -11.72
CA ALA A 18 -1.29 0.71 -10.50
C ALA A 18 -2.28 -0.20 -9.74
N ILE A 19 -3.56 0.18 -9.63
CA ILE A 19 -4.59 -0.68 -9.01
C ILE A 19 -4.74 -1.99 -9.79
N PHE A 20 -4.76 -1.95 -11.12
CA PHE A 20 -4.81 -3.18 -11.94
C PHE A 20 -3.61 -4.09 -11.70
N MET A 21 -2.39 -3.54 -11.61
CA MET A 21 -1.19 -4.31 -11.28
C MET A 21 -1.33 -5.00 -9.92
N VAL A 22 -1.87 -4.32 -8.91
CA VAL A 22 -2.13 -4.92 -7.58
C VAL A 22 -3.15 -6.05 -7.66
N LEU A 23 -4.22 -5.90 -8.43
CA LEU A 23 -5.23 -6.95 -8.62
C LEU A 23 -4.64 -8.19 -9.32
N ILE A 24 -3.80 -7.98 -10.34
CA ILE A 24 -3.10 -9.07 -11.05
C ILE A 24 -2.16 -9.80 -10.08
N HIS A 25 -1.39 -9.07 -9.26
CA HIS A 25 -0.50 -9.66 -8.27
C HIS A 25 -1.25 -10.60 -7.31
N HIS A 26 -2.37 -10.15 -6.74
CA HIS A 26 -3.18 -10.98 -5.83
C HIS A 26 -3.81 -12.17 -6.55
N SER A 27 -4.24 -12.00 -7.80
CA SER A 27 -4.80 -13.09 -8.60
C SER A 27 -3.75 -14.18 -8.88
N LEU A 28 -2.53 -13.78 -9.22
CA LEU A 28 -1.43 -14.72 -9.43
C LEU A 28 -1.05 -15.44 -8.14
N ALA A 29 -1.12 -14.76 -7.00
CA ALA A 29 -0.80 -15.31 -5.68
C ALA A 29 -1.82 -16.38 -5.28
N VAL A 30 -3.11 -16.14 -5.54
CA VAL A 30 -4.18 -17.13 -5.33
C VAL A 30 -4.04 -18.33 -6.25
N ALA A 31 -3.59 -18.10 -7.49
CA ALA A 31 -3.35 -19.18 -8.45
C ALA A 31 -2.08 -20.01 -8.16
N ASP A 32 -1.28 -19.63 -7.15
CA ASP A 32 0.01 -20.23 -6.75
C ASP A 32 0.99 -20.45 -7.92
N THR A 33 1.02 -19.51 -8.86
CA THR A 33 1.77 -19.63 -10.12
C THR A 33 3.27 -19.31 -10.00
N PHE A 34 3.74 -18.97 -8.79
CA PHE A 34 5.11 -18.50 -8.55
C PHE A 34 5.63 -18.83 -7.13
N GLY A 35 5.03 -19.81 -6.46
CA GLY A 35 5.55 -20.36 -5.21
C GLY A 35 5.44 -19.42 -4.02
N TYR A 36 4.36 -18.63 -3.96
CA TYR A 36 4.17 -17.69 -2.85
C TYR A 36 3.64 -18.40 -1.59
N THR A 37 2.92 -19.51 -1.77
CA THR A 37 2.34 -20.32 -0.69
C THR A 37 3.08 -21.63 -0.42
N GLY A 38 4.13 -21.95 -1.19
CA GLY A 38 4.87 -23.21 -1.09
C GLY A 38 6.33 -23.11 -1.57
N HIS A 39 7.04 -24.23 -1.56
CA HIS A 39 8.41 -24.29 -2.11
C HIS A 39 8.36 -24.21 -3.63
N TYR A 40 9.00 -23.18 -4.19
CA TYR A 40 9.10 -23.00 -5.63
C TYR A 40 9.65 -24.25 -6.33
N THR A 41 8.86 -24.81 -7.23
CA THR A 41 9.29 -25.87 -8.14
C THR A 41 9.52 -25.31 -9.54
N LEU A 42 10.48 -25.83 -10.30
CA LEU A 42 10.71 -25.42 -11.70
C LEU A 42 9.50 -25.65 -12.63
N ASN A 43 8.49 -26.40 -12.15
CA ASN A 43 7.21 -26.61 -12.83
C ASN A 43 6.23 -25.44 -12.63
N GLU A 44 6.44 -24.59 -11.62
CA GLU A 44 5.73 -23.31 -11.48
C GLU A 44 6.27 -22.37 -12.56
N GLY A 45 5.48 -22.24 -13.63
CA GLY A 45 5.91 -21.68 -14.90
C GLY A 45 6.60 -20.32 -14.78
N ILE A 46 7.73 -20.17 -15.46
CA ILE A 46 8.54 -18.94 -15.56
C ILE A 46 7.69 -17.70 -15.86
N THR A 47 6.61 -17.88 -16.62
CA THR A 47 5.63 -16.83 -16.94
C THR A 47 5.00 -16.20 -15.69
N GLY A 48 4.64 -16.98 -14.68
CA GLY A 48 4.06 -16.48 -13.43
C GLY A 48 5.05 -15.63 -12.64
N VAL A 49 6.31 -16.07 -12.56
CA VAL A 49 7.41 -15.34 -11.91
C VAL A 49 7.70 -14.01 -12.62
N LEU A 50 7.81 -14.03 -13.95
CA LEU A 50 8.06 -12.83 -14.75
C LEU A 50 6.92 -11.83 -14.63
N LEU A 51 5.68 -12.31 -14.73
CA LEU A 51 4.50 -11.46 -14.62
C LEU A 51 4.40 -10.86 -13.22
N ASN A 52 4.58 -11.66 -12.16
CA ASN A 52 4.59 -11.19 -10.78
C ASN A 52 5.65 -10.10 -10.56
N SER A 53 6.87 -10.30 -11.06
CA SER A 53 7.96 -9.32 -10.96
C SER A 53 7.61 -7.98 -11.61
N ALA A 54 6.84 -8.00 -12.70
CA ALA A 54 6.40 -6.80 -13.39
C ALA A 54 5.23 -6.09 -12.69
N VAL A 55 4.35 -6.81 -11.98
CA VAL A 55 3.14 -6.21 -11.38
C VAL A 55 3.30 -5.85 -9.90
N ILE A 56 4.24 -6.47 -9.18
CA ILE A 56 4.46 -6.22 -7.75
C ILE A 56 4.85 -4.75 -7.45
N ILE A 57 5.50 -4.08 -8.41
CA ILE A 57 5.81 -2.64 -8.33
C ILE A 57 4.57 -1.75 -8.26
N GLY A 58 3.40 -2.27 -8.69
CA GLY A 58 2.13 -1.55 -8.67
C GLY A 58 1.73 -1.06 -7.28
N VAL A 59 2.02 -1.84 -6.23
CA VAL A 59 1.75 -1.43 -4.84
C VAL A 59 2.56 -0.17 -4.50
N ASN A 60 3.86 -0.19 -4.77
CA ASN A 60 4.74 0.95 -4.49
C ASN A 60 4.34 2.19 -5.30
N LEU A 61 3.99 1.98 -6.58
CA LEU A 61 3.53 3.06 -7.46
C LEU A 61 2.22 3.68 -6.96
N PHE A 62 1.23 2.88 -6.57
CA PHE A 62 -0.03 3.36 -6.01
C PHE A 62 0.20 4.21 -4.76
N VAL A 63 1.10 3.75 -3.89
CA VAL A 63 1.42 4.43 -2.64
C VAL A 63 2.20 5.74 -2.89
N LEU A 64 3.15 5.73 -3.83
CA LEU A 64 3.88 6.93 -4.28
C LEU A 64 2.94 8.00 -4.82
N ILE A 65 2.02 7.64 -5.70
CA ILE A 65 1.04 8.58 -6.26
C ILE A 65 0.15 9.14 -5.14
N THR A 66 -0.22 8.31 -4.16
CA THR A 66 -1.00 8.77 -2.99
C THR A 66 -0.22 9.80 -2.17
N GLY A 67 1.05 9.53 -1.88
CA GLY A 67 1.92 10.44 -1.12
C GLY A 67 2.20 11.74 -1.85
N TRP A 68 2.49 11.66 -3.15
CA TRP A 68 2.87 12.78 -4.01
C TRP A 68 1.79 13.85 -4.10
N PHE A 69 0.53 13.46 -4.31
CA PHE A 69 -0.58 14.41 -4.38
C PHE A 69 -1.00 14.98 -3.02
N GLY A 70 -0.26 14.67 -1.95
CA GLY A 70 -0.27 15.38 -0.67
C GLY A 70 -1.65 15.51 -0.04
N VAL A 71 -1.93 14.72 1.00
CA VAL A 71 -3.11 15.00 1.82
C VAL A 71 -2.82 16.25 2.64
N SER A 72 -3.56 17.34 2.38
CA SER A 72 -3.55 18.50 3.29
C SER A 72 -3.87 18.04 4.71
N ASP A 73 -3.10 18.49 5.70
CA ASP A 73 -3.20 18.13 7.12
C ASP A 73 -4.66 18.12 7.63
N LYS A 74 -5.47 19.06 7.14
CA LYS A 74 -6.88 19.24 7.51
C LYS A 74 -7.81 18.09 7.07
N LYS A 75 -7.38 17.23 6.14
CA LYS A 75 -8.20 16.15 5.55
C LYS A 75 -7.71 14.75 5.86
N ILE A 76 -6.59 14.58 6.57
CA ILE A 76 -5.99 13.26 6.84
C ILE A 76 -6.92 12.39 7.67
N PHE A 77 -7.43 12.91 8.80
CA PHE A 77 -8.36 12.17 9.65
C PHE A 77 -9.61 11.74 8.90
N ARG A 78 -10.16 12.63 8.06
CA ARG A 78 -11.31 12.30 7.21
C ARG A 78 -10.97 11.16 6.26
N LYS A 79 -9.82 11.21 5.57
CA LYS A 79 -9.39 10.12 4.66
C LYS A 79 -9.20 8.79 5.39
N ILE A 80 -8.56 8.80 6.56
CA ILE A 80 -8.37 7.59 7.37
C ILE A 80 -9.73 7.01 7.78
N LEU A 81 -10.67 7.85 8.24
CA LEU A 81 -12.01 7.39 8.59
C LEU A 81 -12.74 6.76 7.40
N PHE A 82 -12.72 7.40 6.23
CA PHE A 82 -13.33 6.84 5.02
C PHE A 82 -12.67 5.52 4.62
N LEU A 83 -11.33 5.43 4.67
CA LEU A 83 -10.60 4.20 4.41
C LEU A 83 -11.02 3.07 5.35
N LEU A 84 -11.11 3.34 6.65
CA LEU A 84 -11.50 2.33 7.64
C LEU A 84 -12.94 1.85 7.42
N ILE A 85 -13.86 2.77 7.12
CA ILE A 85 -15.24 2.44 6.78
C ILE A 85 -15.28 1.57 5.53
N GLU A 86 -14.60 1.98 4.46
CA GLU A 86 -14.54 1.23 3.20
C GLU A 86 -14.01 -0.18 3.42
N VAL A 87 -12.86 -0.34 4.07
CA VAL A 87 -12.26 -1.66 4.33
C VAL A 87 -13.19 -2.53 5.16
N THR A 88 -13.73 -2.00 6.25
CA THR A 88 -14.62 -2.76 7.16
C THR A 88 -15.90 -3.19 6.42
N CYS A 89 -16.50 -2.29 5.63
CA CYS A 89 -17.70 -2.58 4.86
C CYS A 89 -17.43 -3.59 3.74
N TYR A 90 -16.38 -3.39 2.93
CA TYR A 90 -16.07 -4.28 1.82
C TYR A 90 -15.67 -5.68 2.30
N SER A 91 -14.87 -5.79 3.37
CA SER A 91 -14.52 -7.10 3.94
C SER A 91 -15.73 -7.81 4.52
N GLY A 92 -16.62 -7.09 5.23
CA GLY A 92 -17.86 -7.65 5.75
C GLY A 92 -18.79 -8.14 4.63
N ILE A 93 -18.98 -7.34 3.57
CA ILE A 93 -19.77 -7.72 2.40
C ILE A 93 -19.17 -8.95 1.71
N ALA A 94 -17.85 -8.98 1.52
CA ALA A 94 -17.15 -10.11 0.90
C ALA A 94 -17.35 -11.41 1.69
N TYR A 95 -17.26 -11.35 3.03
CA TYR A 95 -17.52 -12.51 3.89
C TYR A 95 -18.98 -12.99 3.78
N LEU A 96 -19.94 -12.07 3.80
CA LEU A 96 -21.37 -12.41 3.65
C LEU A 96 -21.64 -13.07 2.29
N ILE A 97 -21.07 -12.53 1.22
CA ILE A 97 -21.17 -13.12 -0.13
C ILE A 97 -20.56 -14.54 -0.13
N ALA A 98 -19.36 -14.72 0.44
CA ALA A 98 -18.73 -16.03 0.53
C ALA A 98 -19.59 -17.05 1.28
N SER A 99 -20.26 -16.61 2.36
CA SER A 99 -21.19 -17.46 3.09
C SER A 99 -22.47 -17.78 2.31
N LEU A 100 -23.00 -16.84 1.53
CA LEU A 100 -24.18 -17.07 0.67
C LEU A 100 -23.92 -18.12 -0.41
N PHE A 101 -22.70 -18.14 -0.96
CA PHE A 101 -22.28 -19.12 -1.96
C PHE A 101 -21.72 -20.43 -1.37
N ASN A 102 -21.86 -20.65 -0.05
CA ASN A 102 -21.34 -21.82 0.66
C ASN A 102 -19.82 -22.03 0.51
N VAL A 103 -19.05 -20.97 0.23
CA VAL A 103 -17.58 -21.01 0.25
C VAL A 103 -17.08 -21.12 1.69
N THR A 104 -17.77 -20.47 2.63
CA THR A 104 -17.49 -20.52 4.06
C THR A 104 -18.79 -20.73 4.85
N ARG A 105 -18.70 -21.31 6.06
CA ARG A 105 -19.85 -21.38 6.97
C ARG A 105 -19.93 -20.09 7.79
N PHE A 106 -21.11 -19.50 7.89
CA PHE A 106 -21.29 -18.30 8.68
C PHE A 106 -20.98 -18.55 10.16
N SER A 107 -20.12 -17.70 10.72
CA SER A 107 -19.69 -17.73 12.11
C SER A 107 -19.43 -16.30 12.58
N ILE A 108 -19.96 -15.94 13.75
CA ILE A 108 -19.81 -14.59 14.31
C ILE A 108 -18.32 -14.26 14.58
N PRO A 109 -17.53 -15.16 15.21
CA PRO A 109 -16.08 -14.95 15.34
C PRO A 109 -15.37 -14.66 14.01
N ASP A 110 -15.67 -15.43 12.97
CA ASP A 110 -15.00 -15.28 11.67
C ASP A 110 -15.45 -14.01 10.95
N PHE A 111 -16.70 -13.59 11.14
CA PHE A 111 -17.19 -12.31 10.64
C PHE A 111 -16.49 -11.13 11.32
N VAL A 112 -16.32 -11.18 12.65
CA VAL A 112 -15.58 -10.15 13.41
C VAL A 112 -14.12 -10.10 12.95
N HIS A 113 -13.51 -11.27 12.73
CA HIS A 113 -12.16 -11.34 12.19
C HIS A 113 -12.07 -10.78 10.76
N ALA A 114 -13.08 -11.00 9.91
CA ALA A 114 -13.10 -10.49 8.55
C ALA A 114 -13.17 -8.96 8.48
N ILE A 115 -13.91 -8.33 9.40
CA ILE A 115 -14.04 -6.86 9.45
C ILE A 115 -12.89 -6.18 10.20
N ASP A 116 -12.06 -6.95 10.91
CA ASP A 116 -10.91 -6.42 11.64
C ASP A 116 -9.77 -6.03 10.67
N PHE A 117 -9.63 -4.73 10.45
CA PHE A 117 -8.61 -4.18 9.56
C PHE A 117 -7.19 -4.30 10.14
N THR A 118 -7.02 -4.60 11.43
CA THR A 118 -5.68 -4.62 12.07
C THR A 118 -4.81 -5.75 11.54
N TRP A 119 -5.42 -6.84 11.06
CA TRP A 119 -4.75 -7.95 10.38
C TRP A 119 -4.33 -7.63 8.94
N ASN A 120 -4.82 -6.53 8.36
CA ASN A 120 -4.45 -6.11 7.03
C ASN A 120 -3.18 -5.27 7.07
N TRP A 121 -2.02 -5.92 6.90
CA TRP A 121 -0.70 -5.29 6.89
C TRP A 121 -0.64 -4.03 5.99
N PHE A 122 -1.28 -4.09 4.82
CA PHE A 122 -1.29 -2.97 3.88
C PHE A 122 -2.04 -1.74 4.45
N ILE A 123 -3.19 -1.95 5.10
CA ILE A 123 -3.99 -0.86 5.66
C ILE A 123 -3.25 -0.20 6.82
N VAL A 124 -2.63 -1.00 7.69
CA VAL A 124 -1.80 -0.50 8.79
C VAL A 124 -0.64 0.35 8.26
N CYS A 125 0.13 -0.18 7.30
CA CYS A 125 1.22 0.56 6.65
C CYS A 125 0.73 1.86 5.98
N TYR A 126 -0.41 1.81 5.29
CA TYR A 126 -0.97 2.95 4.58
C TYR A 126 -1.44 4.05 5.53
N ILE A 127 -2.05 3.70 6.66
CA ILE A 127 -2.43 4.67 7.70
C ILE A 127 -1.18 5.33 8.30
N MET A 128 -0.14 4.55 8.62
CA MET A 128 1.14 5.10 9.12
C MET A 128 1.77 6.06 8.11
N LEU A 129 1.72 5.71 6.82
CA LEU A 129 2.18 6.59 5.77
C LEU A 129 1.38 7.90 5.74
N LEU A 130 0.05 7.85 5.82
CA LEU A 130 -0.78 9.05 5.85
C LEU A 130 -0.42 9.98 7.02
N PHE A 131 -0.09 9.42 8.19
CA PHE A 131 0.41 10.19 9.32
C PHE A 131 1.83 10.73 9.12
N SER A 132 2.67 10.06 8.34
CA SER A 132 4.02 10.51 8.03
C SER A 132 4.05 11.69 7.04
N ILE A 133 3.04 11.86 6.20
CA ILE A 133 2.98 12.92 5.17
C ILE A 133 3.12 14.35 5.77
N PRO A 134 2.35 14.76 6.80
CA PRO A 134 2.53 16.06 7.46
C PRO A 134 3.94 16.26 8.04
N LEU A 135 4.50 15.19 8.62
CA LEU A 135 5.82 15.21 9.22
C LEU A 135 6.88 15.45 8.15
N LEU A 136 6.81 14.72 7.04
CA LEU A 136 7.68 14.90 5.87
C LEU A 136 7.55 16.32 5.31
N ASN A 137 6.33 16.81 5.09
CA ASN A 137 6.09 18.17 4.58
C ASN A 137 6.69 19.26 5.48
N LYS A 138 6.58 19.10 6.81
CA LYS A 138 7.17 20.04 7.78
C LYS A 138 8.70 19.97 7.77
N LEU A 139 9.25 18.76 7.66
CA LEU A 139 10.69 18.54 7.67
C LEU A 139 11.39 19.06 6.41
N ILE A 140 10.76 18.88 5.24
CA ILE A 140 11.18 19.45 3.96
C ILE A 140 11.19 20.99 4.05
N ARG A 141 10.08 21.59 4.50
CA ARG A 141 9.97 23.06 4.62
C ARG A 141 11.01 23.67 5.58
N THR A 142 11.46 22.92 6.58
CA THR A 142 12.42 23.40 7.59
C THR A 142 13.88 23.16 7.18
N ASN A 143 14.16 22.55 6.01
CA ASN A 143 15.50 22.13 5.55
C ASN A 143 16.31 21.30 6.57
N LYS A 144 15.69 20.80 7.65
CA LYS A 144 16.40 20.10 8.74
C LYS A 144 16.90 18.72 8.30
N ILE A 145 16.17 18.00 7.44
CA ILE A 145 16.60 16.67 6.96
C ILE A 145 17.84 16.77 6.06
N ILE A 146 17.92 17.79 5.20
CA ILE A 146 19.08 18.03 4.31
C ILE A 146 20.37 18.22 5.13
N SER A 147 20.25 18.67 6.39
CA SER A 147 21.38 18.85 7.31
C SER A 147 21.79 17.59 8.09
N LEU A 148 21.00 16.51 8.08
CA LEU A 148 21.33 15.28 8.82
C LEU A 148 22.51 14.54 8.16
N PRO A 149 23.53 14.12 8.93
CA PRO A 149 24.73 13.46 8.40
C PRO A 149 24.44 12.13 7.69
N LEU A 150 23.34 11.45 8.05
CA LEU A 150 22.88 10.23 7.37
C LEU A 150 22.39 10.50 5.93
N PHE A 151 21.87 11.69 5.66
CA PHE A 151 21.30 12.11 4.36
C PHE A 151 22.26 12.97 3.53
N ARG A 152 23.37 13.41 4.14
CA ARG A 152 24.45 14.14 3.49
C ARG A 152 25.53 13.18 2.98
N CYS A 153 25.14 12.18 2.19
CA CYS A 153 26.11 11.41 1.43
C CYS A 153 26.63 12.31 0.29
N LYS A 154 27.95 12.51 0.23
CA LYS A 154 28.67 13.64 -0.39
C LYS A 154 28.47 13.85 -1.91
N ASN A 155 27.59 13.12 -2.59
CA ASN A 155 27.39 13.27 -4.03
C ASN A 155 26.02 12.81 -4.57
N ILE A 156 25.05 12.51 -3.71
CA ILE A 156 23.70 12.07 -4.14
C ILE A 156 22.71 13.09 -3.59
N ASN A 157 22.11 13.87 -4.48
CA ASN A 157 21.01 14.78 -4.14
C ASN A 157 19.78 13.90 -3.88
N ILE A 158 19.54 13.50 -2.63
CA ILE A 158 18.36 12.71 -2.26
C ILE A 158 17.16 13.63 -2.39
N ASP A 159 16.41 13.46 -3.47
CA ASP A 159 15.15 14.16 -3.71
C ASP A 159 14.06 13.66 -2.74
N GLU A 160 13.00 14.44 -2.60
CA GLU A 160 11.85 14.12 -1.74
C GLU A 160 11.26 12.74 -2.08
N CYS A 161 11.33 12.34 -3.35
CA CYS A 161 10.95 11.02 -3.85
C CYS A 161 11.80 9.90 -3.25
N THR A 162 13.12 10.02 -3.26
CA THR A 162 14.02 8.98 -2.71
C THR A 162 13.82 8.81 -1.21
N LEU A 163 13.61 9.90 -0.46
CA LEU A 163 13.30 9.83 0.97
C LEU A 163 11.98 9.09 1.22
N PHE A 164 10.95 9.38 0.43
CA PHE A 164 9.65 8.73 0.54
C PHE A 164 9.74 7.24 0.21
N ILE A 165 10.49 6.86 -0.83
CA ILE A 165 10.76 5.46 -1.19
C ILE A 165 11.48 4.74 -0.05
N LEU A 166 12.46 5.39 0.59
CA LEU A 166 13.23 4.78 1.68
C LEU A 166 12.35 4.58 2.93
N LEU A 167 11.50 5.56 3.27
CA LEU A 167 10.51 5.42 4.33
C LEU A 167 9.52 4.29 4.04
N LEU A 168 8.99 4.23 2.83
CA LEU A 168 8.09 3.16 2.40
C LEU A 168 8.74 1.79 2.50
N THR A 169 10.00 1.69 2.10
CA THR A 169 10.76 0.44 2.16
C THR A 169 10.91 -0.01 3.61
N VAL A 170 11.27 0.91 4.52
CA VAL A 170 11.38 0.60 5.96
C VAL A 170 10.04 0.19 6.55
N LEU A 171 8.96 0.94 6.29
CA LEU A 171 7.62 0.59 6.77
C LEU A 171 7.17 -0.78 6.24
N ASN A 172 7.39 -1.05 4.95
CA ASN A 172 6.99 -2.30 4.33
C ASN A 172 7.82 -3.50 4.85
N VAL A 173 9.11 -3.31 5.13
CA VAL A 173 9.93 -4.39 5.72
C VAL A 173 9.53 -4.63 7.17
N VAL A 174 9.43 -3.58 8.00
CA VAL A 174 9.14 -3.71 9.43
C VAL A 174 7.74 -4.26 9.66
N PHE A 175 6.73 -3.73 8.97
CA PHE A 175 5.34 -4.11 9.20
C PHE A 175 4.84 -5.17 8.21
N GLY A 176 5.23 -5.11 6.94
CA GLY A 176 4.82 -6.13 5.96
C GLY A 176 5.39 -7.52 6.27
N TRP A 177 6.59 -7.62 6.83
CA TRP A 177 7.17 -8.90 7.27
C TRP A 177 7.04 -9.14 8.77
N GLY A 178 7.02 -8.09 9.61
CA GLY A 178 6.84 -8.24 11.05
C GLY A 178 5.40 -8.53 11.49
N VAL A 179 4.39 -8.06 10.75
CA VAL A 179 2.96 -8.35 11.01
C VAL A 179 2.54 -9.67 10.35
N LYS A 180 3.37 -10.25 9.46
CA LYS A 180 3.14 -11.55 8.80
C LYS A 180 3.24 -12.77 9.73
N ILE A 181 3.30 -12.58 11.05
CA ILE A 181 3.30 -13.70 12.02
C ILE A 181 1.88 -13.88 12.56
N GLN A 182 1.02 -14.48 11.74
CA GLN A 182 0.07 -15.57 12.08
C GLN A 182 -0.88 -15.86 10.92
#